data_AF-A0A820ZHU3-F1
#
_entry.id   AF-A0A820ZHU3-F1
#
_cell.length_a   1.000
_cell.length_b   1.000
_cell.length_c   1.000
_cell.angle_alpha   90.00
_cell.angle_beta   90.00
_cell.angle_gamma   90.00
#
_symmetry.space_group_name_H-M   'P 1'
#
loop_
_entity.id
_entity.type
_entity.pdbx_description
1 polymer ?
#
loop_
_entity_poly.entity_id
_entity_poly.type
_entity_poly.pdbx_seq_one_letter_code
_entity_poly.pdbx_strand_id
1 'polypeptide(L)'
;MSSSKKYWQSVEELNENSSIVEQLKNNEFSEAIPTDEFLSDKAGLSSSSTTRRDFLKYVGFSTAAATLASCEGPVHRSIPYVVQPEQIIPGVADFYATSVFDGFDFANLLVKTSAGRPV
;
A
#
# COMPACT_ATOMS: atom_id res chain seq x y z
N MET A 1 -29.49 2.35 7.82
CA MET A 1 -29.27 1.90 6.42
C MET A 1 -27.99 2.57 5.94
N SER A 2 -26.86 1.87 6.09
CA SER A 2 -25.55 2.40 5.69
C SER A 2 -25.43 2.32 4.17
N SER A 3 -25.30 3.46 3.49
CA SER A 3 -24.98 3.51 2.06
C SER A 3 -23.58 2.95 1.87
N SER A 4 -23.44 1.78 1.24
CA SER A 4 -22.12 1.26 0.86
C SER A 4 -21.48 2.24 -0.12
N LYS A 5 -20.40 2.90 0.29
CA LYS A 5 -19.65 3.80 -0.59
C LYS A 5 -18.79 2.95 -1.52
N LYS A 6 -19.07 3.02 -2.83
CA LYS A 6 -18.24 2.42 -3.88
C LYS A 6 -17.11 3.40 -4.21
N TYR A 7 -15.86 2.95 -4.05
CA TYR A 7 -14.67 3.71 -4.40
C TYR A 7 -14.11 3.15 -5.69
N TRP A 8 -13.93 4.01 -6.69
CA TRP A 8 -13.40 3.65 -7.99
C TRP A 8 -11.90 3.98 -8.03
N GLN A 9 -11.06 3.04 -8.46
CA GLN A 9 -9.61 3.23 -8.56
C GLN A 9 -9.18 3.72 -9.96
N SER A 10 -9.97 3.41 -10.98
CA SER A 10 -9.72 3.81 -12.37
C SER A 10 -10.99 4.36 -13.04
N VAL A 11 -10.84 5.05 -14.17
CA VAL A 11 -11.97 5.66 -14.90
C VAL A 11 -12.81 4.58 -15.59
N GLU A 12 -12.15 3.55 -16.12
CA GLU A 12 -12.76 2.39 -16.78
C GLU A 12 -13.67 1.59 -15.85
N GLU A 13 -13.38 1.64 -14.55
CA GLU A 13 -14.17 1.01 -13.49
C GLU A 13 -15.59 1.57 -13.45
N LEU A 14 -15.79 2.87 -13.73
CA LEU A 14 -17.11 3.52 -13.75
C LEU A 14 -18.06 2.90 -14.78
N ASN A 15 -17.52 2.27 -15.84
CA ASN A 15 -18.31 1.57 -16.84
C ASN A 15 -18.52 0.12 -16.40
N GLU A 16 -19.76 -0.21 -16.02
CA GLU A 16 -20.13 -1.52 -15.45
C GLU A 16 -19.91 -2.71 -16.41
N ASN A 17 -19.73 -2.46 -17.72
CA ASN A 17 -19.53 -3.49 -18.75
C ASN A 17 -18.10 -3.53 -19.32
N SER A 18 -17.09 -2.97 -18.62
CA SER A 18 -15.71 -2.98 -19.12
C SER A 18 -15.04 -4.34 -18.91
N SER A 19 -14.84 -5.09 -20.00
CA SER A 19 -14.16 -6.41 -19.98
C SER A 19 -12.73 -6.37 -19.44
N ILE A 20 -12.07 -5.20 -19.56
CA ILE A 20 -10.69 -4.97 -19.11
C ILE A 20 -10.61 -4.98 -17.58
N VAL A 21 -11.59 -4.38 -16.89
CA VAL A 21 -11.60 -4.29 -15.43
C VAL A 21 -11.83 -5.67 -14.81
N GLU A 22 -12.71 -6.48 -15.40
CA GLU A 22 -12.94 -7.86 -14.94
C GLU A 22 -11.70 -8.76 -15.13
N GLN A 23 -10.94 -8.55 -16.20
CA GLN A 23 -9.68 -9.26 -16.45
C GLN A 23 -8.60 -8.84 -15.45
N LEU A 24 -8.37 -7.54 -15.26
CA LEU A 24 -7.34 -7.01 -14.34
C LEU A 24 -7.65 -7.26 -12.87
N LYS A 25 -8.94 -7.30 -12.49
CA LYS A 25 -9.35 -7.60 -11.12
C LYS A 25 -8.97 -9.02 -10.68
N ASN A 26 -8.93 -9.96 -11.64
CA ASN A 26 -8.63 -11.37 -11.38
C ASN A 26 -7.20 -11.75 -11.75
N ASN A 27 -6.51 -10.96 -12.58
CA ASN A 27 -5.11 -11.16 -12.98
C ASN A 27 -4.29 -9.89 -12.74
N GLU A 28 -3.33 -9.94 -11.81
CA GLU A 28 -2.37 -8.85 -11.59
C GLU A 28 -1.39 -8.65 -12.76
N PHE A 29 -1.29 -9.63 -13.68
CA PHE A 29 -0.39 -9.61 -14.82
C PHE A 29 -1.16 -9.44 -16.13
N SER A 30 -0.62 -8.62 -17.04
CA SER A 30 -1.21 -8.33 -18.36
C SER A 30 -1.31 -9.55 -19.28
N GLU A 31 -0.50 -10.58 -19.04
CA GLU A 31 -0.56 -11.88 -19.70
C GLU A 31 -0.73 -12.98 -18.64
N ALA A 32 -1.54 -13.99 -18.96
CA ALA A 32 -1.68 -15.17 -18.10
C ALA A 32 -0.35 -15.91 -18.02
N ILE A 33 0.19 -16.06 -16.82
CA ILE A 33 1.40 -16.86 -16.60
C ILE A 33 1.06 -18.29 -17.00
N PRO A 34 1.82 -18.95 -17.89
CA PRO A 34 1.55 -20.31 -18.34
C PRO A 34 1.90 -21.31 -17.22
N THR A 35 1.07 -21.35 -16.18
CA THR A 35 1.19 -22.28 -15.05
C THR A 35 0.57 -23.63 -15.38
N ASP A 36 -0.54 -23.65 -16.11
CA ASP A 36 -1.31 -24.87 -16.40
C ASP A 36 -0.60 -25.82 -17.37
N GLU A 37 0.01 -25.30 -18.44
CA GLU A 37 0.74 -26.13 -19.41
C GLU A 37 2.04 -26.72 -18.81
N PHE A 38 2.60 -26.07 -17.79
CA PHE A 38 3.88 -26.45 -17.19
C PHE A 38 3.75 -27.29 -15.91
N LEU A 39 2.71 -27.06 -15.09
CA LEU A 39 2.43 -27.86 -13.87
C LEU A 39 1.64 -29.14 -14.17
N SER A 40 0.88 -29.18 -15.26
CA SER A 40 0.10 -30.37 -15.65
C SER A 40 0.99 -31.49 -16.18
N ASP A 41 2.17 -31.17 -16.73
CA ASP A 41 3.07 -32.14 -17.32
C ASP A 41 4.10 -32.68 -16.31
N LYS A 42 3.61 -33.42 -15.31
CA LYS A 42 4.44 -34.15 -14.33
C LYS A 42 5.44 -35.11 -15.01
N ALA A 43 5.13 -35.59 -16.21
CA ALA A 43 6.01 -36.47 -16.98
C ALA A 43 7.19 -35.69 -17.59
N GLY A 44 6.96 -34.52 -18.18
CA GLY A 44 8.02 -33.62 -18.67
C GLY A 44 8.94 -33.10 -17.54
N LEU A 45 8.39 -32.86 -16.35
CA LEU A 45 9.16 -32.41 -15.18
C LEU A 45 10.07 -33.50 -14.59
N SER A 46 9.67 -34.77 -14.70
CA SER A 46 10.44 -35.92 -14.19
C SER A 46 11.42 -36.50 -15.22
N SER A 47 11.19 -36.29 -16.52
CA SER A 47 12.06 -36.77 -17.60
C SER A 47 13.06 -35.74 -18.11
N SER A 48 12.90 -34.45 -17.79
CA SER A 48 13.80 -33.41 -18.26
C SER A 48 15.09 -33.41 -17.43
N SER A 49 16.21 -33.74 -18.07
CA SER A 49 17.56 -33.47 -17.54
C SER A 49 17.80 -31.96 -17.52
N THR A 50 17.20 -31.27 -16.55
CA THR A 50 17.26 -29.81 -16.43
C THR A 50 18.73 -29.38 -16.38
N THR A 51 19.19 -28.63 -17.38
CA THR A 51 20.49 -27.95 -17.31
C THR A 51 20.49 -27.06 -16.06
N ARG A 52 21.65 -26.86 -15.40
CA ARG A 52 21.77 -26.01 -14.18
C ARG A 52 21.07 -24.64 -14.31
N ARG A 53 20.95 -24.14 -15.55
CA ARG A 53 20.26 -22.91 -15.90
C ARG A 53 18.74 -22.98 -15.66
N ASP A 54 18.08 -24.06 -16.05
CA ASP A 54 16.63 -24.16 -15.91
C ASP A 54 16.25 -24.37 -14.44
N PHE A 55 17.02 -25.18 -13.69
CA PHE A 55 16.90 -25.24 -12.24
C PHE A 55 17.00 -23.87 -11.56
N LEU A 56 18.01 -23.06 -11.93
CA LEU A 56 18.18 -21.71 -11.38
C LEU A 56 17.05 -20.76 -11.78
N LYS A 57 16.45 -20.90 -12.98
CA LYS A 57 15.25 -20.14 -13.34
C LYS A 57 14.06 -20.53 -12.47
N TYR A 58 13.85 -21.82 -12.20
CA TYR A 58 12.74 -22.29 -11.36
C TYR A 58 12.89 -21.85 -9.90
N VAL A 59 14.06 -22.07 -9.30
CA VAL A 59 14.34 -21.66 -7.92
C VAL A 59 14.35 -20.13 -7.81
N GLY A 60 14.87 -19.43 -8.82
CA GLY A 60 14.87 -17.97 -8.87
C GLY A 60 13.45 -17.40 -8.93
N PHE A 61 12.60 -17.93 -9.81
CA PHE A 61 11.22 -17.47 -9.95
C PHE A 61 10.37 -17.79 -8.71
N SER A 62 10.47 -19.02 -8.18
CA SER A 62 9.71 -19.41 -7.00
C SER A 62 10.11 -18.64 -5.75
N THR A 63 11.41 -18.39 -5.57
CA THR A 63 11.92 -17.59 -4.44
C THR A 63 11.48 -16.13 -4.58
N ALA A 64 11.58 -15.54 -5.77
CA ALA A 64 11.16 -14.15 -6.02
C ALA A 64 9.65 -13.94 -5.82
N ALA A 65 8.83 -14.89 -6.31
CA ALA A 65 7.38 -14.84 -6.12
C ALA A 65 6.99 -14.94 -4.63
N ALA A 66 7.64 -15.84 -3.88
CA ALA A 66 7.39 -15.99 -2.45
C ALA A 66 7.81 -14.76 -1.62
N THR A 67 8.91 -14.09 -2.00
CA THR A 67 9.35 -12.88 -1.29
C THR A 67 8.44 -11.68 -1.55
N LEU A 68 7.92 -11.52 -2.77
CA LEU A 68 6.95 -10.46 -3.08
C LEU A 68 5.64 -10.64 -2.31
N ALA A 69 5.12 -11.87 -2.25
CA ALA A 69 3.93 -12.19 -1.45
C ALA A 69 4.15 -12.01 0.06
N SER A 70 5.40 -12.15 0.54
CA SER A 70 5.73 -11.99 1.97
C SER A 70 6.05 -10.54 2.37
N CYS A 71 6.12 -9.60 1.41
CA CYS A 71 6.46 -8.20 1.66
C CYS A 71 5.23 -7.30 1.87
N GLU A 72 4.10 -7.84 2.34
CA GLU A 72 3.02 -7.00 2.87
C GLU A 72 3.50 -6.32 4.17
N GLY A 73 4.04 -5.11 4.02
CA GLY A 73 4.40 -4.26 5.15
C GLY A 73 3.18 -3.92 6.01
N PRO A 74 3.38 -3.55 7.28
CA PRO A 74 2.28 -3.22 8.18
C PRO A 74 1.42 -2.11 7.57
N VAL A 75 0.11 -2.34 7.52
CA VAL A 75 -0.84 -1.35 7.01
C VAL A 75 -0.91 -0.17 7.99
N HIS A 76 -0.27 0.93 7.62
CA HIS A 76 -0.36 2.19 8.37
C HIS A 76 -1.66 2.91 8.00
N ARG A 77 -2.60 2.97 8.94
CA ARG A 77 -3.83 3.73 8.77
C ARG A 77 -3.65 5.15 9.28
N SER A 78 -3.81 6.13 8.40
CA SER A 78 -3.94 7.54 8.78
C SER A 78 -5.41 7.85 9.07
N ILE A 79 -5.66 8.56 10.18
CA ILE A 79 -7.00 9.03 10.53
C ILE A 79 -7.05 10.52 10.17
N PRO A 80 -7.83 10.95 9.17
CA PRO A 80 -7.98 12.36 8.82
C PRO A 80 -8.88 13.09 9.82
N TYR A 81 -8.86 14.43 9.79
CA TYR A 81 -9.82 15.24 10.53
C TYR A 81 -11.23 14.98 10.01
N VAL A 82 -12.18 14.74 10.92
CA VAL A 82 -13.61 14.64 10.57
C VAL A 82 -14.16 16.01 10.19
N VAL A 83 -13.73 17.04 10.92
CA VAL A 83 -13.97 18.45 10.62
C VAL A 83 -12.64 19.16 10.76
N GLN A 84 -12.09 19.66 9.65
CA GLN A 84 -10.79 20.32 9.65
C GLN A 84 -10.94 21.78 10.11
N PRO A 85 -10.14 22.25 11.08
CA PRO A 85 -10.03 23.66 11.42
C PRO A 85 -9.33 24.46 10.31
N GLU A 86 -9.76 25.70 10.05
CA GLU A 86 -9.16 26.55 9.01
C GLU A 86 -7.69 26.89 9.27
N GLN A 87 -7.29 26.96 10.54
CA GLN A 87 -5.95 27.39 10.95
C GLN A 87 -4.89 26.29 10.90
N ILE A 88 -5.27 25.01 10.79
CA ILE A 88 -4.35 23.87 10.89
C ILE A 88 -4.26 23.14 9.56
N ILE A 89 -3.05 23.15 8.97
CA ILE A 89 -2.74 22.43 7.74
C ILE A 89 -1.87 21.21 8.08
N PRO A 90 -2.37 19.97 7.91
CA PRO A 90 -1.60 18.76 8.19
C PRO A 90 -0.28 18.75 7.40
N GLY A 91 0.84 18.55 8.11
CA GLY A 91 2.18 18.50 7.51
C GLY A 91 2.95 19.81 7.54
N VAL A 92 2.28 20.94 7.80
CA VAL A 92 2.93 22.24 8.07
C VAL A 92 2.92 22.47 9.58
N ALA A 93 4.02 23.00 10.12
CA ALA A 93 4.12 23.29 11.54
C ALA A 93 3.68 24.73 11.84
N ASP A 94 2.87 24.88 12.88
CA ASP A 94 2.39 26.18 13.36
C ASP A 94 3.19 26.61 14.58
N PHE A 95 3.48 27.91 14.68
CA PHE A 95 4.20 28.48 15.81
C PHE A 95 3.29 29.38 16.62
N TYR A 96 3.18 29.08 17.91
CA TYR A 96 2.38 29.86 18.85
C TYR A 96 3.28 30.57 19.85
N ALA A 97 3.06 31.86 20.05
CA ALA A 97 3.65 32.60 21.15
C ALA A 97 2.88 32.27 22.43
N THR A 98 3.56 31.65 23.39
CA THR A 98 2.99 31.24 24.68
C THR A 98 3.94 31.61 25.80
N SER A 99 3.49 31.46 27.05
CA SER A 99 4.32 31.68 28.23
C SER A 99 4.17 30.50 29.17
N VAL A 100 5.25 30.10 29.82
CA VAL A 100 5.24 29.06 30.87
C VAL A 100 5.49 29.71 32.23
N PHE A 101 4.85 29.17 33.26
CA PHE A 101 5.01 29.59 34.65
C PHE A 101 5.37 28.38 35.50
N ASP A 102 6.46 28.47 36.27
CA ASP A 102 6.95 27.39 37.14
C ASP A 102 6.68 27.67 38.63
N GLY A 103 5.70 28.54 38.94
CA GLY A 103 5.37 28.91 40.33
C GLY A 103 6.16 30.10 40.88
N PHE A 104 7.32 30.42 40.30
CA PHE A 104 8.19 31.53 40.74
C PHE A 104 8.48 32.56 39.64
N ASP A 105 8.62 32.11 38.39
CA ASP A 105 9.03 32.96 37.26
C ASP A 105 8.25 32.63 35.97
N PHE A 106 8.22 33.58 35.05
CA PHE A 106 7.58 33.48 33.74
C PHE A 106 8.59 33.55 32.61
N ALA A 107 8.49 32.62 31.66
CA ALA A 107 9.27 32.67 30.43
C ALA A 107 8.34 32.74 29.21
N ASN A 108 8.67 33.64 28.27
CA ASN A 108 8.01 33.72 26.97
C ASN A 108 8.68 32.72 26.02
N LEU A 109 7.87 31.89 25.37
CA LEU A 109 8.31 30.80 24.53
C LEU A 109 7.58 30.85 23.18
N LEU A 110 8.29 30.49 22.12
CA LEU A 110 7.69 30.22 20.82
C LEU A 110 7.62 28.70 20.65
N VAL A 111 6.42 28.14 20.72
CA VAL A 111 6.21 26.69 20.67
C VAL A 111 5.83 26.26 19.26
N LYS A 112 6.52 25.25 18.74
CA LYS A 112 6.16 24.57 17.50
C LYS A 112 5.07 23.55 17.80
N THR A 113 4.03 23.55 17.00
CA THR A 113 2.96 22.56 17.07
C THR A 113 2.79 21.89 15.72
N SER A 114 2.55 20.57 15.72
CA SER A 114 2.25 19.79 14.54
C SER A 114 0.87 19.16 14.72
N ALA A 115 -0.09 19.53 13.89
CA ALA A 115 -1.47 19.02 13.97
C ALA A 115 -2.10 19.18 15.38
N GLY A 116 -1.76 20.27 16.08
CA GLY A 116 -2.22 20.56 17.45
C GLY A 116 -1.41 19.91 18.58
N ARG A 117 -0.42 19.08 18.26
CA ARG A 117 0.51 18.52 19.25
C ARG A 117 1.75 19.42 19.38
N PRO A 118 2.08 19.94 20.57
CA PRO A 118 3.36 20.62 20.83
C PRO A 118 4.55 19.67 20.66
N VAL A 119 5.63 20.14 20.00
CA VAL A 119 6.88 19.41 19.75
C VAL A 119 8.11 20.27 19.98
#